data_AF-A0A2M6X5T4-F1
#
_entry.id   AF-A0A2M6X5T4-F1
#
_cell.length_a   1.000
_cell.length_b   1.000
_cell.length_c   1.000
_cell.angle_alpha   90.00
_cell.angle_beta   90.00
_cell.angle_gamma   90.00
#
_symmetry.space_group_name_H-M   'P 1'
#
loop_
_entity.id
_entity.type
_entity.pdbx_description
1 polymer ?
#
loop_
_entity_poly.entity_id
_entity_poly.type
_entity_poly.pdbx_seq_one_letter_code
_entity_poly.pdbx_strand_id
1 'polypeptide(L)'
;MVAIGKRRKRISTLNEQITLFSHVRLSMMLGKSFRSSLQAFCRRYSRTRTALALLGWLVQKDIKAHQTDNELNADLKPFESLFSLGLEGHAVFELLGTLRSELSSNLDALLQEELQESPYWQLLPLLLFQFPAIFLLLFGPIVDELVRHLSM
;
A
#
# COMPACT_ATOMS: atom_id res chain seq x y z
N MET A 1 17.85 1.71 7.38
CA MET A 1 17.08 2.70 6.59
C MET A 1 16.69 2.21 5.18
N VAL A 2 17.51 1.42 4.46
CA VAL A 2 17.19 0.94 3.10
C VAL A 2 15.97 -0.02 3.04
N ALA A 3 15.77 -0.86 4.07
CA ALA A 3 14.64 -1.81 4.13
C ALA A 3 13.27 -1.12 4.23
N ILE A 4 13.19 0.01 4.94
CA ILE A 4 11.94 0.76 5.17
C ILE A 4 11.43 1.37 3.85
N GLY A 5 12.34 1.88 3.01
CA GLY A 5 11.98 2.43 1.69
C GLY A 5 11.45 1.37 0.71
N LYS A 6 12.04 0.17 0.72
CA LYS A 6 11.60 -0.94 -0.14
C LYS A 6 10.22 -1.47 0.27
N ARG A 7 9.94 -1.56 1.57
CA ARG A 7 8.63 -2.00 2.10
C ARG A 7 7.52 -0.98 1.81
N ARG A 8 7.75 0.31 2.06
CA ARG A 8 6.76 1.37 1.73
C ARG A 8 6.40 1.40 0.25
N LYS A 9 7.39 1.22 -0.63
CA LYS A 9 7.16 1.14 -2.08
C LYS A 9 6.29 -0.07 -2.45
N ARG A 10 6.45 -1.20 -1.76
CA ARG A 10 5.65 -2.41 -1.99
C ARG A 10 4.20 -2.25 -1.51
N ILE A 11 3.99 -1.60 -0.36
CA ILE A 11 2.66 -1.27 0.16
C ILE A 11 1.94 -0.32 -0.80
N SER A 12 2.63 0.70 -1.30
CA SER A 12 2.04 1.64 -2.26
C SER A 12 1.66 0.98 -3.58
N THR A 13 2.50 0.09 -4.12
CA THR A 13 2.19 -0.61 -5.38
C THR A 13 1.01 -1.58 -5.22
N LEU A 14 0.95 -2.35 -4.13
CA LEU A 14 -0.17 -3.23 -3.84
C LEU A 14 -1.49 -2.46 -3.69
N ASN A 15 -1.46 -1.33 -2.98
CA ASN A 15 -2.65 -0.49 -2.82
C ASN A 15 -3.14 0.09 -4.16
N GLU A 16 -2.21 0.51 -5.03
CA GLU A 16 -2.57 0.94 -6.40
C GLU A 16 -3.22 -0.18 -7.21
N GLN A 17 -2.73 -1.43 -7.11
CA GLN A 17 -3.32 -2.60 -7.78
C GLN A 17 -4.73 -2.92 -7.25
N ILE A 18 -4.91 -2.92 -5.93
CA ILE A 18 -6.24 -3.14 -5.32
C ILE A 18 -7.22 -2.05 -5.78
N THR A 19 -6.75 -0.81 -5.87
CA THR A 19 -7.56 0.32 -6.36
C THR A 19 -7.96 0.13 -7.83
N LEU A 20 -7.03 -0.32 -8.69
CA LEU A 20 -7.31 -0.68 -10.08
C LEU A 20 -8.40 -1.73 -10.17
N PHE A 21 -8.22 -2.88 -9.52
CA PHE A 21 -9.18 -3.98 -9.58
C PHE A 21 -10.55 -3.59 -9.02
N SER A 22 -10.57 -2.81 -7.94
CA SER A 22 -11.82 -2.30 -7.35
C SER A 22 -12.54 -1.35 -8.29
N HIS A 23 -11.82 -0.43 -8.93
CA HIS A 23 -12.41 0.53 -9.86
C HIS A 23 -12.98 -0.15 -11.12
N VAL A 24 -12.23 -1.11 -11.66
CA VAL A 24 -12.65 -1.88 -12.83
C VAL A 24 -13.87 -2.72 -12.50
N ARG A 25 -13.85 -3.47 -11.39
CA ARG A 25 -14.99 -4.30 -10.97
C ARG A 25 -16.24 -3.45 -10.72
N LEU A 26 -16.11 -2.33 -10.01
CA LEU A 26 -17.24 -1.42 -9.76
C LEU A 26 -17.80 -0.84 -11.07
N SER A 27 -16.95 -0.46 -12.01
CA SER A 27 -17.39 0.03 -13.32
C SER A 27 -18.11 -1.05 -14.14
N MET A 28 -17.66 -2.31 -14.06
CA MET A 28 -18.35 -3.44 -14.67
C MET A 28 -19.70 -3.74 -14.02
N MET A 29 -19.82 -3.60 -12.69
CA MET A 29 -21.13 -3.72 -12.00
C MET A 29 -22.13 -2.67 -12.48
N LEU A 30 -21.64 -1.48 -12.85
CA LEU A 30 -22.45 -0.41 -13.43
C LEU A 30 -22.78 -0.64 -14.92
N GLY A 31 -22.45 -1.81 -15.48
CA GLY A 31 -22.73 -2.17 -16.87
C GLY A 31 -21.73 -1.62 -17.89
N LYS A 32 -20.59 -1.06 -17.47
CA LYS A 32 -19.55 -0.61 -18.40
C LYS A 32 -18.73 -1.79 -18.90
N SER A 33 -18.26 -1.71 -20.14
CA SER A 33 -17.32 -2.69 -20.67
C SER A 33 -15.99 -2.65 -19.91
N PHE A 34 -15.28 -3.77 -19.91
CA PHE A 34 -13.96 -3.87 -19.29
C PHE A 34 -12.98 -2.82 -19.84
N ARG A 35 -12.94 -2.65 -21.16
CA ARG A 35 -12.12 -1.62 -21.83
C ARG A 35 -12.45 -0.20 -21.37
N SER A 36 -13.75 0.15 -21.33
CA SER A 36 -14.18 1.46 -20.85
C SER A 36 -13.79 1.68 -19.38
N SER A 37 -13.85 0.62 -18.58
CA SER A 37 -13.48 0.64 -17.17
C SER A 37 -11.97 0.89 -16.96
N LEU A 38 -11.11 0.24 -17.75
CA LEU A 38 -9.66 0.48 -17.73
C LEU A 38 -9.32 1.91 -18.20
N GLN A 39 -9.95 2.39 -19.27
CA GLN A 39 -9.76 3.77 -19.74
C GLN A 39 -10.24 4.80 -18.70
N ALA A 40 -11.38 4.55 -18.04
CA ALA A 40 -11.89 5.40 -16.97
C ALA A 40 -10.93 5.44 -15.78
N PHE A 41 -10.33 4.30 -15.41
CA PHE A 41 -9.29 4.24 -14.40
C PHE A 41 -8.08 5.11 -14.79
N CYS A 42 -7.53 4.93 -15.99
CA CYS A 42 -6.37 5.69 -16.45
C CYS A 42 -6.62 7.20 -16.49
N ARG A 43 -7.85 7.62 -16.84
CA ARG A 43 -8.24 9.04 -16.81
C ARG A 43 -8.34 9.58 -15.39
N ARG A 44 -8.93 8.81 -14.47
CA ARG A 44 -9.14 9.22 -13.07
C ARG A 44 -7.84 9.24 -12.27
N TYR A 45 -6.93 8.31 -12.53
CA TYR A 45 -5.67 8.12 -11.79
C TYR A 45 -4.44 8.43 -12.63
N SER A 46 -4.52 9.38 -13.58
CA SER A 46 -3.46 9.70 -14.54
C SER A 46 -2.08 10.01 -13.96
N ARG A 47 -1.99 10.34 -12.66
CA ARG A 47 -0.73 10.62 -11.95
C ARG A 47 -0.08 9.38 -11.33
N THR A 48 -0.76 8.24 -11.27
CA THR A 48 -0.19 7.02 -10.68
C THR A 48 0.69 6.29 -11.69
N ARG A 49 1.76 5.66 -11.19
CA ARG A 49 2.70 4.90 -12.03
C ARG A 49 2.01 3.72 -12.72
N THR A 50 1.07 3.09 -12.01
CA THR A 50 0.22 2.01 -12.53
C THR A 50 -0.67 2.46 -13.69
N ALA A 51 -1.34 3.61 -13.57
CA ALA A 51 -2.21 4.14 -14.62
C ALA A 51 -1.44 4.51 -15.89
N LEU A 52 -0.26 5.14 -15.75
CA LEU A 52 0.59 5.48 -16.90
C LEU A 52 1.08 4.22 -17.65
N ALA A 53 1.52 3.20 -16.91
CA ALA A 53 1.95 1.94 -17.50
C ALA A 53 0.81 1.19 -18.21
N LEU A 54 -0.36 1.16 -17.56
CA LEU A 54 -1.56 0.53 -18.13
C LEU A 54 -2.06 1.27 -19.38
N LEU A 55 -2.02 2.61 -19.39
CA LEU A 55 -2.38 3.42 -20.54
C LEU A 55 -1.41 3.19 -21.71
N GLY A 56 -0.10 3.15 -21.46
CA GLY A 56 0.90 2.85 -22.48
C GLY A 56 0.66 1.49 -23.14
N TRP A 57 0.41 0.45 -22.35
CA TRP A 57 0.09 -0.89 -22.86
C TRP A 57 -1.24 -0.94 -23.62
N LEU A 58 -2.28 -0.26 -23.14
CA LEU A 58 -3.60 -0.26 -23.79
C LEU A 58 -3.55 0.43 -25.17
N VAL A 59 -2.80 1.53 -25.28
CA VAL A 59 -2.57 2.23 -26.55
C VAL A 59 -1.80 1.34 -27.54
N GLN A 60 -0.81 0.58 -27.08
CA GLN A 60 -0.05 -0.34 -27.94
C GLN A 60 -0.90 -1.50 -28.46
N LYS A 61 -1.72 -2.10 -27.60
CA LYS A 61 -2.70 -3.14 -28.01
C LYS A 61 -3.67 -2.62 -29.06
N ASP A 62 -4.11 -1.37 -28.96
CA ASP A 62 -5.03 -0.74 -29.92
C ASP A 62 -4.38 -0.45 -31.28
N ILE A 63 -3.09 -0.10 -31.32
CA ILE A 63 -2.40 0.32 -32.55
C ILE A 63 -1.95 -0.88 -33.43
N LYS A 64 -2.04 -2.14 -32.96
CA LYS A 64 -1.53 -3.33 -33.67
C LYS A 64 -0.07 -3.16 -34.16
N ALA A 65 0.72 -2.33 -33.48
CA ALA A 65 2.13 -2.16 -33.82
C ALA A 65 2.90 -3.39 -33.34
N HIS A 66 3.22 -4.26 -34.28
CA HIS A 66 4.27 -5.26 -34.11
C HIS A 66 5.56 -4.58 -33.61
N GLN A 67 6.18 -5.19 -32.59
CA GLN A 67 7.59 -5.00 -32.19
C GLN A 67 7.96 -3.80 -31.32
N THR A 68 7.23 -3.54 -30.23
CA THR A 68 7.92 -2.95 -29.08
C THR A 68 7.48 -3.63 -27.81
N ASP A 69 8.39 -4.41 -27.22
CA ASP A 69 8.32 -5.02 -25.89
C ASP A 69 8.27 -3.94 -24.81
N ASN A 70 7.23 -3.11 -24.82
CA ASN A 70 6.88 -2.35 -23.64
C ASN A 70 6.07 -3.29 -22.76
N GLU A 71 6.82 -4.18 -22.12
CA GLU A 71 6.29 -5.10 -21.14
C GLU A 71 5.50 -4.29 -20.11
N LEU A 72 4.32 -4.80 -19.74
CA LEU A 72 3.61 -4.32 -18.56
C LEU A 72 4.64 -4.25 -17.42
N ASN A 73 4.64 -3.15 -16.64
CA ASN A 73 5.54 -3.00 -15.48
C ASN A 73 5.61 -4.33 -14.72
N ALA A 74 6.78 -4.70 -14.19
CA ALA A 74 6.98 -6.00 -13.52
C ALA A 74 5.89 -6.33 -12.48
N ASP A 75 5.34 -5.29 -11.84
CA ASP A 75 4.25 -5.39 -10.86
C ASP A 75 2.89 -5.81 -11.47
N LEU A 76 2.61 -5.44 -12.72
CA LEU A 76 1.35 -5.74 -13.42
C LEU A 76 1.46 -6.92 -14.38
N LYS A 77 2.67 -7.31 -14.81
CA LYS A 77 2.94 -8.41 -15.73
C LYS A 77 2.17 -9.71 -15.42
N PRO A 78 2.02 -10.15 -14.15
CA PRO A 78 1.24 -11.35 -13.82
C PRO A 78 -0.24 -11.26 -14.22
N PHE A 79 -0.79 -10.05 -14.34
CA PHE A 79 -2.20 -9.80 -14.65
C PHE A 79 -2.45 -9.50 -16.13
N GLU A 80 -1.41 -9.50 -16.97
CA GLU A 80 -1.54 -9.18 -18.40
C GLU A 80 -2.48 -10.15 -19.14
N SER A 81 -2.43 -11.43 -18.80
CA SER A 81 -3.32 -12.45 -19.36
C SER A 81 -4.77 -12.17 -19.02
N LEU A 82 -5.06 -11.78 -17.77
CA LEU A 82 -6.39 -11.39 -17.32
C LEU A 82 -6.89 -10.14 -18.05
N PHE A 83 -6.04 -9.12 -18.19
CA PHE A 83 -6.40 -7.91 -18.92
C PHE A 83 -6.69 -8.22 -20.39
N SER A 84 -5.89 -9.10 -21.02
CA SER A 84 -6.12 -9.54 -22.40
C SER A 84 -7.45 -10.29 -22.54
N LEU A 85 -7.73 -11.27 -21.67
CA LEU A 85 -8.99 -12.00 -21.65
C LEU A 85 -10.20 -11.07 -21.47
N GLY A 86 -10.09 -10.09 -20.58
CA GLY A 86 -11.16 -9.11 -20.34
C GLY A 86 -11.38 -8.16 -21.54
N LEU A 87 -10.32 -7.83 -22.29
CA LEU A 87 -10.43 -7.05 -23.52
C LEU A 87 -11.01 -7.85 -24.69
N GLU A 88 -10.77 -9.16 -24.73
CA GLU A 88 -11.37 -10.10 -25.68
C GLU A 88 -12.85 -10.41 -25.40
N GLY A 89 -13.39 -9.91 -24.27
CA GLY A 89 -14.80 -10.04 -23.91
C GLY A 89 -15.12 -11.26 -23.06
N HIS A 90 -14.11 -11.98 -22.56
CA HIS A 90 -14.33 -13.09 -21.64
C HIS A 90 -14.79 -12.61 -20.25
N ALA A 91 -15.50 -13.49 -19.55
CA ALA A 91 -15.99 -13.24 -18.19
C ALA A 91 -14.82 -13.19 -17.19
N VAL A 92 -14.34 -11.99 -16.88
CA VAL A 92 -13.26 -11.76 -15.91
C VAL A 92 -13.75 -11.23 -14.56
N PHE A 93 -15.05 -10.97 -14.41
CA PHE A 93 -15.62 -10.30 -13.25
C PHE A 93 -15.30 -10.99 -11.92
N GLU A 94 -15.52 -12.30 -11.83
CA GLU A 94 -15.23 -13.07 -10.61
C GLU A 94 -13.73 -13.25 -10.38
N LEU A 95 -12.95 -13.45 -11.44
CA LEU A 95 -11.48 -13.51 -11.36
C LEU A 95 -10.88 -12.24 -10.76
N LEU A 96 -11.39 -11.06 -11.15
CA LEU A 96 -10.99 -9.77 -10.57
C LEU A 96 -11.33 -9.69 -9.07
N GLY A 97 -12.43 -10.34 -8.64
CA GLY A 97 -12.84 -10.40 -7.24
C GLY A 97 -11.88 -11.25 -6.41
N THR A 98 -11.56 -12.45 -6.87
CA THR A 98 -10.62 -13.36 -6.21
C THR A 98 -9.24 -12.73 -6.09
N LEU A 99 -8.71 -12.17 -7.20
CA LEU A 99 -7.39 -11.52 -7.20
C LEU A 99 -7.35 -10.30 -6.27
N ARG A 100 -8.43 -9.51 -6.22
CA ARG A 100 -8.53 -8.40 -5.27
C ARG A 100 -8.46 -8.91 -3.82
N SER A 101 -9.17 -10.00 -3.51
CA SER A 101 -9.19 -10.59 -2.17
C SER A 101 -7.79 -11.07 -1.77
N GLU A 102 -7.09 -11.75 -2.66
CA GLU A 102 -5.71 -12.21 -2.44
C GLU A 102 -4.76 -11.04 -2.22
N LEU A 103 -4.84 -9.99 -3.05
CA LEU A 103 -4.02 -8.80 -2.89
C LEU A 103 -4.31 -8.06 -1.59
N SER A 104 -5.58 -7.97 -1.18
CA SER A 104 -5.97 -7.39 0.11
C SER A 104 -5.38 -8.18 1.27
N SER A 105 -5.51 -9.51 1.25
CA SER A 105 -4.94 -10.37 2.29
C SER A 105 -3.42 -10.22 2.40
N ASN A 106 -2.74 -10.10 1.26
CA ASN A 106 -1.29 -9.87 1.23
C ASN A 106 -0.92 -8.48 1.78
N LEU A 107 -1.72 -7.46 1.48
CA LEU A 107 -1.53 -6.12 2.02
C LEU A 107 -1.73 -6.11 3.54
N ASP A 108 -2.79 -6.76 4.03
CA ASP A 108 -3.11 -6.84 5.45
C ASP A 108 -2.00 -7.57 6.22
N ALA A 109 -1.44 -8.64 5.67
CA ALA A 109 -0.29 -9.34 6.25
C ALA A 109 0.94 -8.43 6.37
N LEU A 110 1.25 -7.66 5.31
CA LEU A 110 2.38 -6.71 5.32
C LEU A 110 2.16 -5.57 6.32
N LEU A 111 0.93 -5.08 6.45
CA LEU A 111 0.59 -4.05 7.43
C LEU A 111 0.69 -4.59 8.86
N GLN A 112 0.26 -5.83 9.10
CA GLN A 112 0.41 -6.48 10.40
C GLN A 112 1.88 -6.66 10.79
N GLU A 113 2.74 -7.07 9.85
CA GLU A 113 4.19 -7.11 10.07
C GLU A 113 4.75 -5.73 10.47
N GLU A 114 4.33 -4.65 9.80
CA GLU A 114 4.77 -3.29 10.13
C GLU A 114 4.25 -2.82 11.49
N LEU A 115 2.99 -3.15 11.82
CA LEU A 115 2.38 -2.86 13.12
C LEU A 115 3.10 -3.58 14.26
N GLN A 116 3.55 -4.82 14.06
CA GLN A 116 4.29 -5.59 15.07
C GLN A 116 5.70 -5.06 15.35
N GLU A 117 6.33 -4.39 14.38
CA GLU A 117 7.62 -3.71 14.57
C GLU A 117 7.47 -2.32 15.24
N SER A 118 6.25 -1.75 15.23
CA SER A 118 5.94 -0.41 15.75
C SER A 118 5.91 -0.22 17.29
N PRO A 119 5.49 -1.19 18.13
CA PRO A 119 5.13 -0.89 19.53
C PRO A 119 6.33 -0.46 20.37
N TYR A 120 7.55 -0.88 20.02
CA TYR A 120 8.77 -0.46 20.70
C TYR A 120 9.03 1.05 20.60
N TRP A 121 8.65 1.67 19.47
CA TRP A 121 8.81 3.12 19.29
C TRP A 121 7.75 3.92 20.04
N GLN A 122 6.57 3.34 20.27
CA GLN A 122 5.50 3.97 21.04
C GLN A 122 5.71 3.86 22.56
N LEU A 123 6.47 2.85 23.02
CA LEU A 123 6.86 2.70 24.42
C LEU A 123 7.96 3.68 24.84
N LEU A 124 8.80 4.13 23.90
CA LEU A 124 9.93 5.02 24.21
C LEU A 124 9.49 6.38 24.80
N PRO A 125 8.52 7.12 24.23
CA PRO A 125 8.00 8.34 24.84
C PRO A 125 7.38 8.08 26.21
N LEU A 126 6.64 6.98 26.35
CA LEU A 126 5.98 6.62 27.61
C LEU A 126 7.02 6.41 28.72
N LEU A 127 8.10 5.68 28.44
CA LEU A 127 9.21 5.48 29.38
C LEU A 127 9.88 6.81 29.75
N LEU A 128 10.08 7.70 28.77
CA LEU A 128 10.79 8.96 28.97
C LEU A 128 10.00 9.94 29.85
N PHE A 129 8.67 9.85 29.86
CA PHE A 129 7.81 10.62 30.78
C PHE A 129 7.57 9.93 32.13
N GLN A 130 7.47 8.61 32.14
CA GLN A 130 7.18 7.85 33.36
C GLN A 130 8.41 7.69 34.26
N PHE A 131 9.60 7.53 33.68
CA PHE A 131 10.84 7.28 34.41
C PHE A 131 11.26 8.46 35.31
N PRO A 132 11.24 9.74 34.86
CA PRO A 132 11.58 10.87 35.71
C PRO A 132 10.59 11.04 36.88
N ALA A 133 9.29 10.82 36.64
CA ALA A 133 8.28 10.91 37.68
C ALA A 133 8.49 9.85 38.78
N ILE A 134 8.80 8.61 38.39
CA ILE A 134 9.13 7.53 39.33
C ILE A 134 10.42 7.86 40.09
N PHE A 135 11.43 8.38 39.41
CA PHE A 135 12.70 8.77 40.03
C PHE A 135 12.51 9.87 41.07
N LEU A 136 11.70 10.89 40.75
CA LEU A 136 11.39 11.98 41.66
C LEU A 136 10.52 11.53 42.83
N LEU A 137 9.65 10.54 42.64
CA LEU A 137 8.84 9.96 43.73
C LEU A 137 9.68 9.10 44.69
N LEU A 138 10.67 8.36 44.19
CA LEU A 138 11.57 7.53 44.99
C LEU A 138 12.67 8.33 45.69
N PHE A 139 13.29 9.26 44.97
CA PHE A 139 14.46 10.01 45.46
C PHE A 139 14.12 11.42 45.94
N GLY A 140 12.93 11.96 45.63
CA GLY A 140 12.49 13.27 46.10
C GLY A 140 12.63 13.45 47.61
N PRO A 141 12.12 12.52 48.45
CA PRO A 141 12.26 12.63 49.90
C PRO A 141 13.72 12.61 50.36
N ILE A 142 14.56 11.80 49.70
CA ILE A 142 15.99 11.65 50.04
C ILE A 142 16.74 12.93 49.70
N VAL A 143 16.45 13.53 48.53
CA VAL A 143 17.06 14.79 48.10
C VAL A 143 16.62 15.94 49.02
N ASP A 144 15.35 15.98 49.42
CA ASP A 144 14.83 17.01 50.33
C ASP A 144 15.50 16.94 51.72
N GLU A 145 15.64 15.73 52.27
CA GLU A 145 16.34 15.49 53.53
C GLU A 145 17.82 15.92 53.48
N LEU A 146 18.49 15.67 52.35
CA LEU A 146 19.91 15.94 52.13
C LEU A 146 20.17 17.44 51.91
N VAL A 147 19.28 18.13 51.19
CA VAL A 147 19.31 19.60 51.04
C VAL A 147 19.07 20.28 52.39
N ARG A 148 18.10 19.79 53.17
CA ARG A 148 17.78 20.35 54.49
C ARG A 148 18.98 20.25 55.44
N HIS A 149 19.70 19.12 55.44
CA HIS A 149 20.92 18.95 56.24
C HIS A 149 22.11 19.80 55.78
N LEU A 150 22.25 20.10 54.48
CA LEU A 150 23.31 20.96 53.96
C LEU A 150 23.03 22.47 54.13
N SER A 151 21.77 22.84 54.34
CA SER A 151 21.34 24.23 54.59
C SER A 151 21.40 24.64 56.07
N MET A 152 21.83 23.74 56.94
CA MET A 152 22.08 23.95 58.37
C MET A 152 23.58 24.12 58.61
#